data_AF-A0A167TD00-F1
#
_entry.id   AF-A0A167TD00-F1
#
_cell.length_a   1.000
_cell.length_b   1.000
_cell.length_c   1.000
_cell.angle_alpha   90.00
_cell.angle_beta   90.00
_cell.angle_gamma   90.00
#
_symmetry.space_group_name_H-M   'P 1'
#
loop_
_entity.id
_entity.type
_entity.pdbx_description
1 polymer ?
#
loop_
_entity_poly.entity_id
_entity_poly.type
_entity_poly.pdbx_seq_one_letter_code
_entity_poly.pdbx_strand_id
1 'polypeptide(L)'
;MTYVVDFKNVSTVGLESSPVAEALAGLRANEARYFMNKYKHEFTVVSASESQETIDYVNRILKEERGIEFAAKPLETVATLKQVKGNVTSHKVQSIARVKPLPKTE
;
A
#
# COMPACT_ATOMS: atom_id res chain seq x y z
N MET A 1 13.02 1.74 -3.76
CA MET A 1 13.03 3.17 -3.44
C MET A 1 11.99 3.45 -2.37
N THR A 2 12.38 4.19 -1.32
CA THR A 2 11.50 4.58 -0.21
C THR A 2 11.37 6.10 -0.19
N TYR A 3 10.15 6.63 -0.10
CA TYR A 3 9.94 8.08 0.01
C TYR A 3 8.61 8.43 0.67
N VAL A 4 8.55 9.64 1.21
CA VAL A 4 7.34 10.23 1.79
C VAL A 4 6.49 10.83 0.67
N VAL A 5 5.22 10.49 0.63
CA VAL A 5 4.28 11.03 -0.37
C VAL A 5 3.92 12.47 -0.02
N ASP A 6 4.25 13.39 -0.92
CA ASP A 6 3.77 14.78 -0.86
C ASP A 6 2.33 14.86 -1.40
N PHE A 7 1.37 15.05 -0.51
CA PHE A 7 -0.04 15.21 -0.89
C PHE A 7 -0.38 16.60 -1.44
N LYS A 8 0.52 17.58 -1.34
CA LYS A 8 0.34 18.91 -1.93
C LYS A 8 0.75 18.93 -3.40
N ASN A 9 1.82 18.20 -3.73
CA ASN A 9 2.32 18.06 -5.10
C ASN A 9 2.18 16.60 -5.55
N VAL A 10 1.03 16.28 -6.15
CA VAL A 10 0.72 14.93 -6.61
C VAL A 10 1.68 14.51 -7.71
N SER A 11 2.37 13.38 -7.52
CA SER A 11 3.38 12.85 -8.42
C SER A 11 3.07 11.39 -8.77
N THR A 12 3.38 10.98 -10.01
CA THR A 12 3.25 9.59 -10.50
C THR A 12 4.49 8.74 -10.30
N VAL A 13 5.49 9.25 -9.58
CA VAL A 13 6.72 8.50 -9.30
C VAL A 13 6.40 7.15 -8.66
N GLY A 14 7.04 6.10 -9.16
CA GLY A 14 6.86 4.71 -8.72
C GLY A 14 5.62 4.00 -9.31
N LEU A 15 4.78 4.71 -10.07
CA LEU A 15 3.54 4.20 -10.67
C LEU A 15 3.56 4.21 -12.20
N GLU A 16 4.70 4.53 -12.82
CA GLU A 16 4.86 4.77 -14.26
C GLU A 16 4.53 3.54 -15.12
N SER A 17 4.64 2.34 -14.53
CA SER A 17 4.25 1.08 -15.18
C SER A 17 2.74 0.87 -15.28
N SER A 18 1.94 1.69 -14.60
CA SER A 18 0.47 1.58 -14.60
C SER A 18 -0.15 2.40 -15.72
N PRO A 19 -1.12 1.87 -16.48
CA PRO A 19 -1.89 2.66 -17.45
C PRO A 19 -2.80 3.70 -16.80
N VAL A 20 -2.97 3.65 -15.48
CA VAL A 20 -3.80 4.57 -14.68
C VAL A 20 -2.98 5.26 -13.59
N ALA A 21 -1.70 5.56 -13.88
CA ALA A 21 -0.74 6.12 -12.93
C ALA A 21 -1.24 7.39 -12.22
N GLU A 22 -1.87 8.32 -12.94
CA GLU A 22 -2.40 9.57 -12.37
C GLU A 22 -3.51 9.32 -11.33
N ALA A 23 -4.43 8.40 -11.62
CA ALA A 23 -5.51 8.06 -10.70
C ALA A 23 -4.96 7.39 -9.42
N LEU A 24 -3.98 6.50 -9.56
CA LEU A 24 -3.31 5.87 -8.42
C LEU A 24 -2.52 6.89 -7.59
N ALA A 25 -1.84 7.84 -8.24
CA ALA A 25 -1.14 8.94 -7.57
C ALA A 25 -2.10 9.82 -6.76
N GLY A 26 -3.27 10.14 -7.31
CA GLY A 26 -4.32 10.88 -6.62
C GLY A 26 -4.88 10.13 -5.40
N LEU A 27 -5.12 8.82 -5.53
CA LEU A 27 -5.55 7.98 -4.40
C LEU A 27 -4.51 7.97 -3.29
N ARG A 28 -3.24 7.74 -3.65
CA ARG A 28 -2.09 7.76 -2.72
C ARG A 28 -1.96 9.11 -2.00
N ALA A 29 -2.11 10.23 -2.71
CA ALA A 29 -2.10 11.57 -2.12
C ALA A 29 -3.26 11.80 -1.15
N ASN A 30 -4.46 11.28 -1.46
CA ASN A 30 -5.60 11.35 -0.56
C ASN A 30 -5.37 10.59 0.75
N GLU A 31 -4.79 9.39 0.66
CA GLU A 31 -4.39 8.60 1.84
C GLU A 31 -3.34 9.36 2.66
N ALA A 32 -2.28 9.86 2.01
CA ALA A 32 -1.23 10.62 2.68
C ALA A 32 -1.78 11.84 3.44
N ARG A 33 -2.69 12.59 2.81
CA ARG A 33 -3.39 13.72 3.45
C ARG A 33 -4.23 13.27 4.65
N TYR A 34 -4.94 12.15 4.53
CA TYR A 34 -5.73 11.60 5.64
C TYR A 34 -4.86 11.22 6.83
N PHE A 35 -3.74 10.51 6.60
CA PHE A 35 -2.82 10.12 7.67
C PHE A 35 -2.17 11.32 8.35
N MET A 36 -1.75 12.32 7.58
CA MET A 36 -1.21 13.56 8.15
C MET A 36 -2.26 14.34 8.95
N ASN A 37 -3.47 14.50 8.41
CA ASN A 37 -4.51 15.27 9.08
C ASN A 37 -4.99 14.60 10.36
N LYS A 38 -5.31 13.31 10.29
CA LYS A 38 -5.93 12.56 11.39
C LYS A 38 -4.93 12.09 12.43
N TYR A 39 -3.77 11.60 12.00
CA TYR A 39 -2.80 10.96 12.89
C TYR A 39 -1.49 11.72 13.03
N LYS A 40 -1.27 12.80 12.26
CA LYS A 40 0.01 13.54 12.22
C LYS A 40 1.16 12.61 11.88
N HIS A 41 0.92 11.70 10.93
CA HIS A 41 1.89 10.72 10.47
C HIS A 41 2.19 10.91 8.99
N GLU A 42 3.48 10.85 8.67
CA GLU A 42 3.97 10.79 7.30
C GLU A 42 3.56 9.46 6.66
N PHE A 43 3.21 9.55 5.37
CA PHE A 43 2.80 8.40 4.58
C PHE A 43 3.94 8.05 3.63
N THR A 44 4.68 7.00 4.01
CA THR A 44 5.86 6.55 3.29
C THR A 44 5.53 5.31 2.46
N VAL A 45 5.96 5.30 1.21
CA VAL A 45 5.82 4.16 0.32
C VAL A 45 7.16 3.53 -0.02
N VAL A 46 7.14 2.24 -0.31
CA VAL A 46 8.29 1.42 -0.68
C VAL A 46 7.94 0.63 -1.94
N SER A 47 8.87 0.51 -2.88
CA SER A 47 8.67 -0.31 -4.08
C SER A 47 8.36 -1.77 -3.75
N ALA A 48 7.49 -2.41 -4.52
CA ALA A 48 7.09 -3.81 -4.30
C ALA A 48 8.28 -4.77 -4.22
N SER A 49 9.33 -4.56 -5.02
CA SER A 49 10.56 -5.38 -5.02
C SER A 49 11.30 -5.37 -3.68
N GLU A 50 11.22 -4.27 -2.93
CA GLU A 50 11.86 -4.12 -1.63
C GLU A 50 10.93 -4.55 -0.47
N SER A 51 9.67 -4.87 -0.77
CA SER A 51 8.66 -5.20 0.23
C SER A 51 7.96 -6.53 -0.04
N GLN A 52 8.67 -7.45 -0.69
CA GLN A 52 8.10 -8.74 -1.12
C GLN A 52 7.53 -9.54 0.06
N GLU A 53 8.23 -9.58 1.20
CA GLU A 53 7.74 -10.25 2.41
C GLU A 53 6.38 -9.72 2.89
N THR A 54 6.15 -8.42 2.76
CA THR A 54 4.87 -7.80 3.14
C THR A 54 3.77 -8.17 2.15
N ILE A 55 4.08 -8.18 0.86
CA ILE A 55 3.14 -8.58 -0.19
C ILE A 55 2.73 -10.04 0.01
N ASP A 56 3.69 -10.93 0.25
CA ASP A 56 3.44 -12.36 0.45
C ASP A 56 2.61 -12.62 1.70
N TYR A 57 2.93 -11.93 2.80
CA TYR A 57 2.15 -11.99 4.04
C TYR A 57 0.69 -11.57 3.83
N VAL A 58 0.46 -10.45 3.15
CA VAL A 58 -0.91 -9.96 2.88
C VAL A 58 -1.64 -10.91 1.94
N ASN A 59 -0.99 -11.36 0.87
CA ASN A 59 -1.60 -12.30 -0.08
C ASN A 59 -2.01 -13.60 0.60
N ARG A 60 -1.18 -14.11 1.52
CA ARG A 60 -1.50 -15.30 2.32
C ARG A 60 -2.75 -15.08 3.17
N ILE A 61 -2.85 -13.97 3.90
CA ILE A 61 -4.03 -13.65 4.73
C ILE A 61 -5.29 -13.50 3.87
N LEU A 62 -5.21 -12.75 2.77
CA LEU A 62 -6.34 -12.56 1.86
C LEU A 62 -6.86 -13.91 1.34
N LYS A 63 -5.94 -14.82 0.99
CA LYS A 63 -6.25 -16.15 0.52
C LYS A 63 -6.86 -17.02 1.61
N GLU A 64 -6.21 -17.11 2.76
CA GLU A 64 -6.58 -18.02 3.86
C GLU A 64 -7.86 -17.58 4.59
N GLU A 65 -8.02 -16.27 4.85
CA GLU A 65 -9.12 -15.77 5.71
C GLU A 65 -10.33 -15.27 4.93
N ARG A 66 -10.14 -14.91 3.66
CA ARG A 66 -11.17 -14.24 2.85
C ARG A 66 -11.39 -14.91 1.50
N GLY A 67 -10.55 -15.88 1.11
CA GLY A 67 -10.67 -16.53 -0.19
C GLY A 67 -10.52 -15.56 -1.36
N ILE A 68 -9.72 -14.51 -1.21
CA ILE A 68 -9.47 -13.50 -2.25
C ILE A 68 -7.96 -13.34 -2.50
N GLU A 69 -7.58 -12.86 -3.67
CA GLU A 69 -6.19 -12.62 -4.06
C GLU A 69 -6.04 -11.27 -4.77
N PHE A 70 -4.80 -10.82 -4.98
CA PHE A 70 -4.55 -9.62 -5.78
C PHE A 70 -4.98 -9.85 -7.24
N ALA A 71 -5.83 -8.95 -7.73
CA ALA A 71 -6.27 -8.91 -9.13
C ALA A 71 -5.23 -8.24 -10.04
N ALA A 72 -4.33 -7.43 -9.47
CA ALA A 72 -3.29 -6.71 -10.19
C ALA A 72 -1.95 -6.86 -9.46
N LYS A 73 -0.85 -6.73 -10.21
CA LYS A 73 0.50 -6.74 -9.65
C LYS A 73 0.68 -5.53 -8.72
N PRO A 74 1.05 -5.73 -7.44
CA PRO A 74 1.39 -4.61 -6.54
C PRO A 74 2.60 -3.84 -7.07
N LEU A 75 2.54 -2.51 -7.01
CA LEU A 75 3.63 -1.61 -7.43
C LEU A 75 4.40 -1.06 -6.24
N GLU A 76 3.68 -0.71 -5.18
CA GLU A 76 4.23 -0.15 -3.94
C GLU A 76 3.49 -0.72 -2.73
N THR A 77 4.16 -0.72 -1.59
CA THR A 77 3.58 -0.97 -0.27
C THR A 77 3.75 0.27 0.61
N VAL A 78 2.86 0.42 1.59
CA VAL A 78 2.98 1.48 2.60
C VAL A 78 3.85 0.98 3.75
N ALA A 79 4.89 1.74 4.07
CA ALA A 79 5.75 1.52 5.22
C ALA A 79 5.46 2.58 6.30
N THR A 80 4.35 2.40 7.00
CA THR A 80 3.99 3.21 8.17
C THR A 80 4.76 2.70 9.40
N LEU A 81 5.88 3.34 9.72
CA LEU A 81 6.59 3.11 10.98
C LEU A 81 5.86 3.81 12.13
N LYS A 82 5.26 3.03 13.04
CA LYS A 82 4.84 3.56 14.34
C LYS A 82 5.96 3.32 15.34
N GLN A 83 6.84 4.30 15.53
CA GLN A 83 7.67 4.38 16.73
C GLN A 83 6.76 4.80 17.89
N VAL A 84 6.04 3.85 18.50
CA VAL A 84 5.54 4.06 19.86
C VAL A 84 6.75 3.83 20.75
N LYS A 85 7.16 4.84 21.53
CA LYS A 85 8.21 4.71 22.55
C LYS A 85 7.96 3.41 23.34
N GLY A 86 8.76 2.37 23.05
CA GLY A 86 8.72 1.09 23.74
C GLY A 86 7.88 -0.05 23.14
N ASN A 87 7.15 0.10 22.02
CA ASN A 87 6.48 -1.03 21.34
C ASN A 87 6.10 -0.70 19.88
N VAL A 88 6.74 -1.31 18.90
CA VAL A 88 6.41 -1.13 17.47
C VAL A 88 5.04 -1.75 17.19
N THR A 89 4.00 -0.93 16.99
CA THR A 89 2.68 -1.39 16.49
C THR A 89 2.56 -1.02 15.02
N SER A 90 2.92 -1.94 14.13
CA SER A 90 2.76 -1.79 12.68
C SER A 90 1.27 -1.68 12.34
N HIS A 91 0.81 -0.47 12.02
CA HIS A 91 -0.47 -0.31 11.33
C HIS A 91 -0.18 -0.52 9.84
N LYS A 92 -0.16 -1.78 9.39
CA LYS A 92 -0.05 -2.11 7.97
C LYS A 92 -1.36 -1.70 7.29
N VAL A 93 -1.37 -0.51 6.72
CA VAL A 93 -2.45 -0.06 5.85
C VAL A 93 -2.29 -0.84 4.54
N GLN A 94 -3.27 -1.67 4.21
CA GLN A 94 -3.19 -2.56 3.06
C GLN A 94 -3.08 -1.75 1.76
N SER A 95 -2.14 -2.21 0.94
CA SER A 95 -1.70 -1.73 -0.36
C SER A 95 -2.82 -1.34 -1.34
N ILE A 96 -2.46 -0.43 -2.25
CA ILE A 96 -3.20 0.01 -3.45
C ILE A 96 -3.29 -1.12 -4.50
N ALA A 97 -3.78 -2.29 -4.10
CA ALA A 97 -3.91 -3.45 -4.97
C ALA A 97 -5.38 -3.86 -5.05
N ARG A 98 -5.92 -3.84 -6.27
CA ARG A 98 -7.25 -4.37 -6.54
C ARG A 98 -7.26 -5.85 -6.16
N VAL A 99 -8.26 -6.32 -5.42
CA VAL A 99 -8.44 -7.73 -5.05
C VAL A 99 -9.59 -8.35 -5.86
N LYS A 100 -9.54 -9.68 -6.05
CA LYS A 100 -10.59 -10.47 -6.71
C LYS A 100 -10.82 -11.77 -5.93
N PRO A 101 -12.04 -12.33 -5.95
CA PRO A 101 -12.31 -13.63 -5.35
C PRO A 101 -11.55 -14.75 -6.06
N LEU A 102 -11.19 -15.79 -5.31
CA LEU A 102 -10.62 -17.00 -5.88
C LEU A 102 -11.66 -17.73 -6.75
N PRO A 103 -11.25 -18.37 -7.86
CA PRO A 103 -12.13 -19.26 -8.60
C PRO A 103 -12.58 -20.40 -7.69
N LYS A 104 -13.89 -20.71 -7.70
CA LYS A 104 -14.41 -21.88 -6.98
C LYS A 104 -13.83 -23.13 -7.65
N THR A 105 -13.13 -23.96 -6.89
CA THR A 105 -12.80 -25.32 -7.31
C THR A 105 -14.11 -26.11 -7.38
N GLU A 106 -14.43 -26.63 -8.58
CA GLU A 106 -15.49 -27.63 -8.79
C GLU A 106 -15.19 -28.95 -8.07
#